data_AF-A0A9E1L9I9-F1
#
_entry.id   AF-A0A9E1L9I9-F1
#
_cell.length_a   1.000
_cell.length_b   1.000
_cell.length_c   1.000
_cell.angle_alpha   90.00
_cell.angle_beta   90.00
_cell.angle_gamma   90.00
#
_symmetry.space_group_name_H-M   'P 1'
#
loop_
_entity.id
_entity.type
_entity.pdbx_description
1 polymer ?
#
loop_
_entity_poly.entity_id
_entity_poly.type
_entity_poly.pdbx_seq_one_letter_code
_entity_poly.pdbx_strand_id
1 'polypeptide(L)'
;MNSIINHILISMPHVNDDLFGNSVIFMCEHDKKGAMGLIINKCFHKNDLKELKDNMNKESSEILNSVSDVYLGGPVLVDRGILLHSEKIYSEKSIKISDDFFISSDKEILLDMA
;
A
#
# COMPACT_ATOMS: atom_id res chain seq x y z
N MET A 1 -2.04 25.65 -5.57
CA MET A 1 -1.32 24.64 -4.76
C MET A 1 -0.61 23.74 -5.74
N ASN A 2 0.69 23.52 -5.53
CA ASN A 2 1.42 22.54 -6.33
C ASN A 2 0.98 21.14 -5.90
N SER A 3 0.76 20.24 -6.86
CA SER A 3 0.47 18.85 -6.53
C SER A 3 1.70 18.22 -5.86
N ILE A 4 1.47 17.26 -4.96
CA ILE A 4 2.50 16.49 -4.26
C ILE A 4 2.40 15.00 -4.61
N ILE A 5 1.78 14.66 -5.73
CA ILE A 5 1.83 13.31 -6.30
C ILE A 5 3.30 12.94 -6.53
N ASN A 6 3.65 11.66 -6.33
CA ASN A 6 5.02 11.16 -6.46
C ASN A 6 6.01 11.81 -5.48
N HIS A 7 5.52 12.33 -4.34
CA HIS A 7 6.35 12.79 -3.22
C HIS A 7 6.18 11.86 -2.03
N ILE A 8 7.09 12.02 -1.07
CA ILE A 8 7.04 11.33 0.22
C ILE A 8 6.71 12.37 1.31
N LEU A 9 5.77 12.03 2.19
CA LEU A 9 5.58 12.71 3.46
C LEU A 9 6.33 11.95 4.55
N ILE A 10 7.10 12.70 5.33
CA ILE A 10 7.90 12.15 6.44
C ILE A 10 7.28 12.65 7.73
N SER A 11 6.92 11.72 8.61
CA SER A 11 6.42 12.05 9.94
C SER A 11 7.50 12.73 10.77
N MET A 12 7.13 13.82 11.43
CA MET A 12 8.04 14.54 12.30
C MET A 12 8.16 13.84 13.66
N PRO A 13 9.32 13.91 14.35
CA PRO A 13 9.55 13.19 15.61
C PRO A 13 8.57 13.50 16.75
N HIS A 14 7.86 14.64 16.69
CA HIS A 14 6.89 15.05 17.70
C HIS A 14 5.48 14.48 17.48
N VAL A 15 5.24 13.77 16.37
CA VAL A 15 3.97 13.11 16.08
C VAL A 15 3.87 11.85 16.91
N ASN A 16 3.17 11.93 18.04
CA ASN A 16 2.84 10.80 18.92
C ASN A 16 1.52 10.16 18.50
N ASP A 17 1.48 9.61 17.29
CA ASP A 17 0.35 8.86 16.76
C ASP A 17 0.80 7.43 16.42
N ASP A 18 0.04 6.41 16.79
CA ASP A 18 0.45 5.02 16.59
C ASP A 18 0.52 4.65 15.09
N LEU A 19 -0.34 5.26 14.26
CA LEU A 19 -0.45 4.99 12.83
C LEU A 19 0.50 5.86 11.99
N PHE A 20 0.69 7.12 12.35
CA PHE A 20 1.47 8.08 11.57
C PHE A 20 2.79 8.49 12.24
N GLY A 21 3.02 8.16 13.51
CA GLY A 21 4.32 8.33 14.17
C GLY A 21 5.39 7.51 13.44
N ASN A 22 6.52 8.14 13.15
CA ASN A 22 7.64 7.56 12.40
C ASN A 22 7.26 6.95 11.03
N SER A 23 6.17 7.41 10.41
CA SER A 23 5.74 6.91 9.11
C SER A 23 6.44 7.63 7.95
N VAL A 24 6.61 6.90 6.86
CA VAL A 24 6.98 7.38 5.54
C VAL A 24 5.79 7.10 4.63
N ILE A 25 5.17 8.13 4.08
CA ILE A 25 3.95 8.03 3.27
C ILE A 25 4.25 8.40 1.83
N PHE A 26 4.00 7.51 0.89
CA PHE A 26 4.11 7.79 -0.54
C PHE A 26 2.79 8.34 -1.10
N MET A 27 2.83 9.49 -1.76
CA MET A 27 1.65 10.17 -2.29
C MET A 27 1.25 9.67 -3.67
N CYS A 28 0.08 9.04 -3.74
CA CYS A 28 -0.46 8.43 -4.96
C CYS A 28 -1.42 9.38 -5.69
N GLU A 29 -2.20 10.18 -4.95
CA GLU A 29 -3.15 11.14 -5.49
C GLU A 29 -3.12 12.44 -4.67
N HIS A 30 -3.23 13.59 -5.33
CA HIS A 30 -3.42 14.90 -4.68
C HIS A 30 -4.07 15.88 -5.64
N ASP A 31 -5.32 16.24 -5.36
CA ASP A 31 -6.12 17.18 -6.12
C ASP A 31 -6.94 18.11 -5.20
N LYS A 32 -7.93 18.82 -5.75
CA LYS A 32 -8.81 19.71 -4.96
C LYS A 32 -9.81 18.97 -4.07
N LYS A 33 -10.05 17.69 -4.32
CA LYS A 33 -10.97 16.84 -3.56
C LYS A 33 -10.28 16.18 -2.37
N GLY A 34 -8.97 15.98 -2.45
CA GLY A 34 -8.17 15.48 -1.34
C GLY A 34 -6.85 14.88 -1.77
N ALA A 35 -6.37 13.93 -0.97
CA ALA A 35 -5.14 13.22 -1.23
C ALA A 35 -5.24 11.76 -0.78
N MET A 36 -4.52 10.88 -1.48
CA MET A 36 -4.37 9.47 -1.14
C MET A 36 -2.88 9.14 -1.08
N GLY A 37 -2.47 8.45 -0.02
CA GLY A 37 -1.11 7.98 0.14
C GLY A 37 -1.05 6.65 0.88
N LEU A 38 0.09 5.98 0.75
CA LEU A 38 0.37 4.68 1.34
C LEU A 38 1.54 4.80 2.31
N ILE A 39 1.39 4.31 3.53
CA ILE A 39 2.53 4.13 4.43
C ILE A 39 3.39 2.97 3.88
N ILE A 40 4.68 3.23 3.67
CA ILE A 40 5.60 2.28 3.00
C ILE A 40 6.68 1.70 3.92
N ASN A 41 6.69 2.07 5.21
CA ASN A 41 7.75 1.66 6.15
C ASN A 41 7.22 0.94 7.41
N LYS A 42 5.92 0.62 7.48
CA LYS A 42 5.32 -0.14 8.57
C LYS A 42 4.97 -1.55 8.11
N CYS A 43 5.92 -2.47 8.20
CA CYS A 43 5.72 -3.88 7.84
C CYS A 43 4.95 -4.60 8.96
N PHE A 44 4.00 -5.46 8.59
CA PHE A 44 3.32 -6.32 9.56
C PHE A 44 4.28 -7.38 10.10
N HIS A 45 4.17 -7.69 11.40
CA HIS A 45 4.89 -8.83 11.94
C HIS A 45 4.20 -10.13 11.51
N LYS A 46 4.98 -11.23 11.46
CA LYS A 46 4.46 -12.55 11.06
C LYS A 46 3.24 -13.00 11.86
N ASN A 47 3.15 -12.61 13.13
CA ASN A 47 2.02 -12.95 13.99
C ASN A 47 0.76 -12.17 13.60
N ASP A 48 0.87 -10.87 13.33
CA ASP A 48 -0.25 -10.01 12.91
C ASP A 48 -0.81 -10.46 11.56
N LEU A 49 0.07 -10.89 10.65
CA LEU A 49 -0.34 -11.46 9.36
C LEU A 49 -1.12 -12.77 9.52
N LYS A 50 -0.83 -13.56 10.55
CA LYS A 50 -1.58 -14.79 10.80
C LYS A 50 -3.02 -14.49 11.21
N GLU A 51 -3.21 -13.54 12.12
CA GLU A 51 -4.55 -13.11 12.53
C GLU A 51 -5.34 -12.49 11.37
N LEU A 52 -4.68 -11.69 10.52
CA LEU A 52 -5.30 -11.17 9.30
C LEU A 52 -5.74 -12.29 8.34
N LYS A 53 -4.89 -13.31 8.15
CA LYS A 53 -5.19 -14.47 7.28
C LYS A 53 -6.41 -15.26 7.75
N ASP A 54 -6.57 -15.44 9.06
CA ASP A 54 -7.69 -16.19 9.62
C ASP A 54 -9.05 -15.49 9.39
N ASN A 55 -9.04 -14.17 9.20
CA ASN A 55 -10.23 -13.36 8.93
C ASN A 55 -10.50 -13.15 7.42
N MET A 56 -9.60 -13.61 6.55
CA MET A 56 -9.73 -13.46 5.10
C MET A 56 -10.34 -14.70 4.44
N ASN A 57 -10.90 -14.53 3.24
CA ASN A 57 -11.28 -15.67 2.43
C ASN A 57 -10.02 -16.47 2.01
N LYS A 58 -10.23 -17.74 1.64
CA LYS A 58 -9.14 -18.67 1.30
C LYS A 58 -8.20 -18.13 0.22
N GLU A 59 -8.75 -17.50 -0.80
CA GLU A 59 -8.00 -17.02 -1.96
C GLU A 59 -7.12 -15.81 -1.61
N SER A 60 -7.64 -14.87 -0.82
CA SER A 60 -6.86 -13.75 -0.27
C SER A 60 -5.75 -14.24 0.67
N SER A 61 -6.01 -15.29 1.45
CA SER A 61 -5.00 -15.90 2.32
C SER A 61 -3.86 -16.56 1.53
N GLU A 62 -4.17 -17.24 0.41
CA GLU A 62 -3.17 -17.81 -0.51
C GLU A 62 -2.27 -16.72 -1.12
N ILE A 63 -2.86 -15.60 -1.58
CA ILE A 63 -2.09 -14.44 -2.07
C ILE A 63 -1.18 -13.86 -0.97
N LEU A 64 -1.68 -13.74 0.26
CA LEU A 64 -0.85 -13.28 1.38
C LEU A 64 0.24 -14.26 1.80
N ASN A 65 0.21 -15.52 1.34
CA ASN A 65 1.26 -16.49 1.60
C ASN A 65 2.39 -16.43 0.58
N SER A 66 2.12 -15.93 -0.63
CA SER A 66 3.11 -15.85 -1.69
C SER A 66 3.91 -14.55 -1.67
N VAL A 67 3.41 -13.51 -1.01
CA VAL A 67 4.13 -12.26 -0.79
C VAL A 67 5.07 -12.36 0.42
N SER A 68 6.29 -11.82 0.27
CA SER A 68 7.32 -11.88 1.32
C SER A 68 7.10 -10.85 2.43
N ASP A 69 6.72 -9.63 2.06
CA ASP A 69 6.51 -8.50 2.97
C ASP A 69 5.16 -7.84 2.69
N VAL A 70 4.43 -7.52 3.76
CA VAL A 70 3.14 -6.83 3.69
C VAL A 70 3.22 -5.63 4.61
N TYR A 71 2.84 -4.48 4.09
CA TYR A 71 2.91 -3.21 4.81
C TYR A 71 1.52 -2.73 5.16
N LEU A 72 1.38 -2.12 6.33
CA LEU A 72 0.18 -1.37 6.70
C LEU A 72 0.13 -0.12 5.83
N GLY A 73 -0.77 -0.07 4.84
CA GLY A 73 -0.88 1.06 3.91
C GLY A 73 -1.54 2.30 4.52
N GLY A 74 -2.35 2.14 5.57
CA GLY A 74 -3.06 3.23 6.25
C GLY A 74 -4.29 2.74 7.02
N PRO A 75 -5.02 3.64 7.69
CA PRO A 75 -6.19 3.26 8.50
C PRO A 75 -7.48 3.04 7.70
N VAL A 76 -7.47 3.32 6.39
CA VAL A 76 -8.66 3.27 5.54
C VAL A 76 -8.61 2.04 4.65
N LEU A 77 -9.74 1.31 4.56
CA LEU A 77 -9.87 0.09 3.75
C LEU A 77 -8.80 -0.95 4.06
N VAL A 78 -8.56 -1.21 5.34
CA VAL A 78 -7.51 -2.13 5.84
C VAL A 78 -7.70 -3.58 5.38
N ASP A 79 -8.89 -3.93 4.92
CA ASP A 79 -9.26 -5.23 4.35
C ASP A 79 -8.90 -5.37 2.86
N ARG A 80 -8.44 -4.28 2.22
CA ARG A 80 -8.06 -4.26 0.81
C ARG A 80 -6.54 -4.21 0.62
N GLY A 81 -6.04 -5.13 -0.18
CA GLY A 81 -4.65 -5.11 -0.65
C GLY A 81 -4.47 -4.12 -1.78
N ILE A 82 -3.41 -3.32 -1.69
CA ILE A 82 -2.91 -2.48 -2.78
C ILE A 82 -1.46 -2.90 -3.04
N LEU A 83 -1.15 -3.12 -4.31
CA LEU A 83 0.19 -3.37 -4.79
C LEU A 83 0.78 -2.07 -5.31
N LEU A 84 1.91 -1.65 -4.75
CA LEU A 84 2.77 -0.61 -5.32
C LEU A 84 3.88 -1.30 -6.13
N HIS A 85 3.94 -1.04 -7.44
CA HIS A 85 4.88 -1.71 -8.35
C HIS A 85 5.44 -0.77 -9.42
N SER A 86 6.43 -1.27 -10.15
CA SER A 86 7.02 -0.59 -11.31
C SER A 86 6.33 -1.00 -12.62
N GLU A 87 6.65 -0.31 -13.71
CA GLU A 87 6.11 -0.58 -15.06
C GLU A 87 6.30 -2.04 -15.53
N LYS A 88 7.29 -2.77 -14.99
CA LYS A 88 7.56 -4.16 -15.36
C LYS A 88 6.37 -5.11 -15.17
N ILE A 89 5.43 -4.74 -14.31
CA ILE A 89 4.24 -5.53 -13.94
C ILE A 89 2.98 -4.75 -14.38
N TYR A 90 3.11 -3.91 -15.42
CA TYR A 90 2.02 -3.10 -15.91
C TYR A 90 0.87 -3.98 -16.41
N SER A 91 -0.34 -3.62 -15.99
CA SER A 91 -1.60 -4.16 -16.46
C SER A 91 -2.56 -3.00 -16.70
N GLU A 92 -3.52 -3.17 -17.62
CA GLU A 92 -4.55 -2.17 -17.94
C GLU A 92 -5.36 -1.72 -16.72
N LYS A 93 -5.39 -2.55 -15.66
CA LYS A 93 -6.08 -2.27 -14.40
C LYS A 93 -5.20 -1.51 -13.38
N SER A 94 -3.99 -1.13 -13.76
CA SER A 94 -3.06 -0.38 -12.91
C SER A 94 -3.26 1.11 -13.08
N ILE A 95 -3.20 1.86 -12.00
CA ILE A 95 -3.24 3.32 -12.01
C ILE A 95 -1.80 3.82 -12.01
N LYS A 96 -1.43 4.58 -13.05
CA LYS A 96 -0.12 5.21 -13.17
C LYS A 96 -0.02 6.41 -12.23
N ILE A 97 0.98 6.40 -11.34
CA ILE A 97 1.30 7.54 -10.45
C ILE A 97 2.40 8.39 -11.08
N SER A 98 3.45 7.75 -11.58
CA SER A 98 4.56 8.36 -12.31
C SER A 98 5.12 7.36 -13.33
N ASP A 99 6.23 7.71 -14.00
CA ASP A 99 6.86 6.80 -14.96
C ASP A 99 7.43 5.54 -14.27
N ASP A 100 7.80 5.65 -12.99
CA ASP A 100 8.41 4.54 -12.25
C ASP A 100 7.44 3.81 -11.32
N PHE A 101 6.30 4.42 -10.97
CA PHE A 101 5.39 3.92 -9.93
C PHE A 101 3.94 3.80 -10.41
N PHE A 102 3.37 2.63 -10.11
CA PHE A 102 2.02 2.22 -10.42
C PHE A 102 1.39 1.58 -9.19
N ILE A 103 0.08 1.75 -9.04
CA ILE A 103 -0.69 1.02 -8.03
C ILE A 103 -1.75 0.15 -8.68
N SER A 104 -1.98 -1.02 -8.10
CA SER A 104 -3.07 -1.89 -8.50
C SER A 104 -3.72 -2.54 -7.30
N SER A 105 -5.02 -2.79 -7.41
CA SER A 105 -5.79 -3.62 -6.47
C SER A 105 -6.34 -4.88 -7.14
N ASP A 106 -5.88 -5.19 -8.36
CA ASP A 106 -6.35 -6.36 -9.09
C ASP A 106 -5.66 -7.63 -8.58
N LYS A 107 -6.50 -8.65 -8.37
CA LYS A 107 -6.09 -9.93 -7.82
C LYS A 107 -5.17 -10.72 -8.74
N GLU A 108 -5.40 -10.66 -10.05
CA GLU A 108 -4.61 -11.40 -11.04
C GLU A 108 -3.16 -10.92 -11.00
N ILE A 109 -2.95 -9.61 -10.84
CA ILE A 109 -1.61 -9.02 -10.73
C ILE A 109 -0.96 -9.40 -9.40
N LEU A 110 -1.73 -9.44 -8.30
CA LEU A 110 -1.23 -9.91 -7.01
C LEU A 110 -0.79 -11.38 -7.05
N LEU A 111 -1.47 -12.21 -7.85
CA LEU A 111 -1.13 -13.62 -8.07
C LEU A 111 0.05 -13.80 -9.03
N ASP A 112 0.27 -12.91 -9.99
CA ASP A 112 1.40 -13.01 -10.93
C ASP A 112 2.75 -12.70 -10.26
N MET A 113 2.72 -11.99 -9.12
CA MET A 113 3.89 -11.70 -8.29
C MET A 113 4.19 -12.76 -7.22
N ALA A 114 3.29 -13.74 -7.07
CA ALA A 114 3.35 -14.84 -6.11
C ALA A 114 4.42 -15.88 -6.48
#